data_AF-A0A3M1RXU7-F1
#
_entry.id   AF-A0A3M1RXU7-F1
#
_cell.length_a   1.000
_cell.length_b   1.000
_cell.length_c   1.000
_cell.angle_alpha   90.00
_cell.angle_beta   90.00
_cell.angle_gamma   90.00
#
_symmetry.space_group_name_H-M   'P 1'
#
loop_
_entity.id
_entity.type
_entity.pdbx_description
1 polymer ?
#
loop_
_entity_poly.entity_id
_entity_poly.type
_entity_poly.pdbx_seq_one_letter_code
_entity_poly.pdbx_strand_id
1 'polypeptide(L)'
;MIGYCGIDCAKCKAYIATVEDNDELRKEYAKEQSERFGVEVDYRTINCDGCLSMGEHLGYCSICEIRKCGIERKVENCAFCEEYICDKLDRVYTFMRDVIGKRIGNEAEAKVALDEIRKKIQKDSEP
;
A
#
# COMPACT_ATOMS: atom_id res chain seq x y z
N MET A 1 -1.86 -5.03 -8.78
CA MET A 1 -2.15 -5.68 -7.48
C MET A 1 -2.50 -4.60 -6.48
N ILE A 2 -3.63 -4.71 -5.77
CA ILE A 2 -4.02 -3.74 -4.73
C ILE A 2 -3.73 -4.36 -3.37
N GLY A 3 -2.88 -3.71 -2.57
CA GLY A 3 -2.51 -4.20 -1.24
C GLY A 3 -3.65 -4.13 -0.23
N TYR A 4 -3.44 -4.69 0.97
CA TYR A 4 -4.46 -4.73 2.02
C TYR A 4 -5.10 -3.37 2.30
N CYS A 5 -4.29 -2.29 2.38
CA CYS A 5 -4.76 -0.94 2.63
C CYS A 5 -5.25 -0.17 1.39
N GLY A 6 -5.13 -0.75 0.19
CA GLY A 6 -5.53 -0.08 -1.06
C GLY A 6 -4.39 0.54 -1.88
N ILE A 7 -3.14 0.46 -1.43
CA ILE A 7 -2.00 0.91 -2.25
C ILE A 7 -1.94 0.07 -3.53
N ASP A 8 -1.88 0.75 -4.67
CA ASP A 8 -1.73 0.12 -5.98
C ASP A 8 -0.25 -0.15 -6.30
N CYS A 9 0.12 -1.43 -6.33
CA CYS A 9 1.48 -1.84 -6.67
C CYS A 9 1.85 -1.45 -8.10
N ALA A 10 0.89 -1.33 -9.02
CA ALA A 10 1.15 -0.89 -10.40
C ALA A 10 1.66 0.56 -10.48
N LYS A 11 1.48 1.35 -9.41
CA LYS A 11 1.97 2.73 -9.29
C LYS A 11 3.08 2.88 -8.26
N CYS A 12 3.54 1.78 -7.67
CA CYS A 12 4.54 1.79 -6.61
C CYS A 12 5.94 1.70 -7.21
N LYS A 13 6.74 2.78 -7.08
CA LYS A 13 8.12 2.82 -7.60
C LYS A 13 8.98 1.66 -7.10
N ALA A 14 8.88 1.29 -5.83
CA ALA A 14 9.66 0.17 -5.27
C ALA A 14 9.30 -1.18 -5.90
N TYR A 15 8.01 -1.42 -6.13
CA TYR A 15 7.55 -2.64 -6.81
C TYR A 15 8.02 -2.67 -8.27
N ILE A 16 7.84 -1.56 -8.99
CA ILE A 16 8.28 -1.41 -10.39
C ILE A 16 9.80 -1.64 -10.48
N ALA A 17 10.58 -1.03 -9.61
CA ALA A 17 12.03 -1.20 -9.56
C ALA A 17 12.45 -2.66 -9.31
N THR A 18 11.67 -3.41 -8.51
CA THR A 18 11.92 -4.83 -8.25
C THR A 18 11.61 -5.68 -9.48
N VAL A 19 10.45 -5.46 -10.11
CA VAL A 19 10.01 -6.22 -11.30
C VAL A 19 10.89 -5.97 -12.51
N GLU A 20 11.33 -4.72 -12.71
CA GLU A 20 12.20 -4.33 -13.82
C GLU A 20 13.69 -4.57 -13.53
N ASP A 21 14.02 -5.00 -12.32
CA ASP A 21 15.39 -5.06 -11.80
C ASP A 21 16.20 -3.78 -12.07
N ASN A 22 15.63 -2.64 -11.68
CA ASN A 22 16.11 -1.32 -12.05
C ASN A 22 16.69 -0.55 -10.86
N ASP A 23 18.02 -0.50 -10.78
CA ASP A 23 18.75 0.17 -9.70
C ASP A 23 18.62 1.69 -9.71
N GLU A 24 18.44 2.32 -10.87
CA GLU A 24 18.17 3.76 -10.97
C GLU A 24 16.86 4.10 -10.26
N LEU A 25 15.80 3.32 -10.50
CA LEU A 25 14.52 3.48 -9.81
C LEU A 25 14.62 3.21 -8.30
N ARG A 26 15.43 2.22 -7.88
CA ARG A 26 15.70 1.97 -6.46
C ARG A 26 16.38 3.18 -5.80
N LYS A 27 17.39 3.77 -6.46
CA LYS A 27 18.11 4.96 -5.98
C LYS A 27 17.20 6.18 -5.89
N GLU A 28 16.37 6.41 -6.89
CA GLU A 28 15.37 7.49 -6.87
C GLU A 28 14.40 7.32 -5.69
N TYR A 29 13.82 6.12 -5.54
CA TYR A 29 12.89 5.85 -4.45
C TYR A 29 13.55 6.02 -3.08
N ALA A 30 14.76 5.47 -2.90
CA ALA A 30 15.52 5.58 -1.65
C ALA A 30 15.82 7.03 -1.31
N LYS A 31 16.24 7.85 -2.28
CA LYS A 31 16.45 9.29 -2.10
C LYS A 31 15.17 9.99 -1.66
N GLU A 32 14.04 9.76 -2.35
CA GLU A 32 12.75 10.34 -2.00
C GLU A 32 12.29 9.97 -0.58
N GLN A 33 12.47 8.70 -0.18
CA GLN A 33 12.12 8.26 1.17
C GLN A 33 13.06 8.87 2.22
N SER A 34 14.35 8.97 1.89
CA SER A 34 15.34 9.55 2.79
C SER A 34 15.06 11.02 3.09
N GLU A 35 14.81 11.80 2.04
CA GLU A 35 14.45 13.22 2.15
C GLU A 35 13.12 13.41 2.90
N ARG A 36 12.13 12.56 2.63
CA ARG A 36 10.81 12.66 3.26
C ARG A 36 10.82 12.36 4.75
N PHE A 37 11.57 11.35 5.17
CA PHE A 37 11.54 10.85 6.54
C PHE A 37 12.75 11.26 7.37
N GLY A 38 13.74 11.93 6.77
CA GLY A 38 14.95 12.36 7.47
C GLY A 38 15.81 11.19 7.95
N VAL A 39 15.75 10.05 7.24
CA VAL A 39 16.51 8.83 7.54
C VAL A 39 17.33 8.42 6.33
N GLU A 40 18.44 7.72 6.52
CA GLU A 40 19.17 7.14 5.40
C GLU A 40 18.49 5.84 4.96
N VAL A 41 18.09 5.78 3.68
CA VAL A 41 17.53 4.58 3.06
C VAL A 41 18.55 4.02 2.07
N ASP A 42 19.03 2.80 2.32
CA ASP A 42 19.89 2.08 1.39
C ASP A 42 19.07 1.54 0.22
N TYR A 43 19.36 2.01 -1.00
CA TYR A 43 18.64 1.61 -2.21
C TYR A 43 18.71 0.09 -2.48
N ARG A 44 19.76 -0.60 -2.00
CA ARG A 44 19.93 -2.04 -2.16
C ARG A 44 18.91 -2.85 -1.36
N THR A 45 18.27 -2.22 -0.39
CA THR A 45 17.19 -2.82 0.43
C THR A 45 15.80 -2.61 -0.17
N ILE A 46 15.71 -1.92 -1.33
CA ILE A 46 14.45 -1.64 -2.02
C ILE A 46 14.11 -2.81 -2.93
N ASN A 47 13.56 -3.86 -2.31
CA ASN A 47 12.95 -4.99 -2.99
C ASN A 47 11.55 -5.23 -2.43
N CYS A 48 10.57 -5.39 -3.31
CA CYS A 48 9.17 -5.53 -2.94
C CYS A 48 8.39 -6.33 -3.99
N ASP A 49 7.93 -7.52 -3.60
CA ASP A 49 7.13 -8.42 -4.44
C ASP A 49 5.63 -8.12 -4.34
N GLY A 50 5.27 -7.03 -3.66
CA GLY A 50 3.90 -6.57 -3.48
C GLY A 50 3.26 -7.08 -2.19
N CYS A 51 2.38 -6.26 -1.63
CA CYS A 51 1.87 -6.38 -0.26
C CYS A 51 1.17 -7.72 0.05
N LEU A 52 0.51 -8.31 -0.96
CA LEU A 52 -0.22 -9.58 -0.85
C LEU A 52 0.68 -10.80 -1.09
N SER A 53 1.95 -10.60 -1.46
CA SER A 53 2.89 -11.69 -1.69
C SER A 53 3.47 -12.23 -0.36
N MET A 54 4.07 -13.41 -0.44
CA MET A 54 4.90 -13.98 0.63
C MET A 54 6.41 -13.72 0.41
N GLY A 55 6.77 -12.93 -0.60
CA GLY A 55 8.15 -12.68 -1.01
C GLY A 55 8.83 -11.55 -0.24
N GLU A 56 9.76 -10.86 -0.90
CA GLU A 56 10.46 -9.71 -0.35
C GLU A 56 9.53 -8.50 -0.22
N HIS A 57 9.79 -7.69 0.80
CA HIS A 57 9.04 -6.48 1.09
C HIS A 57 9.97 -5.42 1.65
N LEU A 58 9.55 -4.16 1.53
CA LEU A 58 10.25 -3.05 2.18
C LEU A 58 10.24 -3.22 3.71
N GLY A 59 11.30 -2.76 4.38
CA GLY A 59 11.51 -2.99 5.81
C GLY A 59 10.31 -2.62 6.70
N TYR A 60 9.61 -1.52 6.38
CA TYR A 60 8.42 -1.10 7.15
C TYR A 60 7.23 -2.06 7.05
N CYS A 61 7.18 -2.95 6.06
CA CYS A 61 6.12 -3.94 5.93
C CYS A 61 6.12 -4.96 7.07
N SER A 62 7.27 -5.17 7.73
CA SER A 62 7.40 -6.06 8.90
C SER A 62 6.61 -5.57 10.12
N ILE A 63 6.42 -4.26 10.25
CA ILE A 63 5.69 -3.62 11.36
C ILE A 63 4.30 -3.13 10.95
N CYS A 64 3.85 -3.42 9.72
CA CYS A 64 2.58 -2.95 9.21
C CYS A 64 1.40 -3.74 9.83
N GLU A 65 0.69 -3.11 10.77
CA GLU A 65 -0.45 -3.73 11.45
C GLU A 65 -1.59 -4.12 10.49
N ILE A 66 -1.81 -3.35 9.42
CA ILE A 66 -2.85 -3.65 8.43
C ILE A 66 -2.50 -4.92 7.66
N ARG A 67 -1.24 -5.08 7.24
CA ARG A 67 -0.79 -6.28 6.54
C ARG A 67 -0.90 -7.50 7.44
N LYS A 68 -0.41 -7.41 8.68
CA LYS A 68 -0.53 -8.47 9.68
C LYS A 68 -2.00 -8.89 9.87
N CYS A 69 -2.88 -7.91 10.09
CA CYS A 69 -4.31 -8.15 10.27
C CYS A 69 -4.96 -8.79 9.04
N GLY A 70 -4.59 -8.37 7.83
CA GLY A 70 -5.13 -8.91 6.58
C GLY A 70 -4.76 -10.38 6.38
N ILE A 71 -3.52 -10.75 6.69
CA ILE A 71 -3.04 -12.14 6.66
C ILE A 71 -3.78 -12.99 7.70
N GLU A 72 -3.87 -12.52 8.94
CA GLU A 72 -4.54 -13.24 10.04
C GLU A 72 -6.03 -13.49 9.73
N ARG A 73 -6.71 -12.49 9.16
CA ARG A 73 -8.12 -12.58 8.76
C ARG A 73 -8.35 -13.29 7.43
N LYS A 74 -7.30 -13.60 6.67
CA LYS A 74 -7.37 -14.25 5.36
C LYS A 74 -8.30 -13.53 4.37
N VAL A 75 -8.33 -12.20 4.42
CA VAL A 75 -9.07 -11.38 3.44
C VAL A 75 -8.20 -11.16 2.20
N GLU A 76 -8.81 -11.01 1.02
CA GLU A 76 -8.05 -10.68 -0.20
C GLU A 76 -7.41 -9.29 -0.11
N ASN A 77 -8.16 -8.32 0.41
CA ASN A 77 -7.69 -7.02 0.89
C ASN A 77 -8.77 -6.43 1.80
N CYS A 78 -8.57 -5.23 2.35
CA CYS A 78 -9.54 -4.66 3.28
C CYS A 78 -10.89 -4.29 2.64
N ALA A 79 -11.02 -4.21 1.31
CA ALA A 79 -12.34 -4.01 0.67
C ALA A 79 -13.28 -5.21 0.87
N PHE A 80 -12.76 -6.39 1.20
CA PHE A 80 -13.53 -7.60 1.55
C PHE A 80 -13.76 -7.74 3.06
N CYS A 81 -13.20 -6.84 3.88
CA CYS A 81 -13.36 -6.89 5.32
C CYS A 81 -14.74 -6.34 5.73
N GLU A 82 -15.43 -7.02 6.65
CA GLU A 82 -16.71 -6.57 7.20
C GLU A 82 -16.55 -5.27 8.00
N GLU A 83 -15.41 -5.10 8.68
CA GLU A 83 -15.08 -3.93 9.48
C GLU A 83 -14.55 -2.74 8.65
N TYR A 84 -14.61 -2.80 7.32
CA TYR A 84 -14.19 -1.67 6.48
C TYR A 84 -15.22 -0.53 6.55
N ILE A 85 -14.86 0.69 6.95
CA ILE A 85 -13.51 1.21 7.32
C ILE A 85 -13.27 1.09 8.84
N CYS A 86 -12.08 0.63 9.24
CA CYS A 86 -11.67 0.53 10.65
C CYS A 86 -10.56 1.52 11.03
N ASP A 87 -10.36 1.73 12.34
CA ASP A 87 -9.39 2.69 12.89
C ASP A 87 -7.96 2.56 12.33
N LYS A 88 -7.51 1.33 12.04
CA LYS A 88 -6.17 1.11 11.49
C LYS A 88 -6.03 1.74 10.11
N LEU A 89 -7.05 1.60 9.28
CA LEU A 89 -7.10 2.18 7.93
C LEU A 89 -7.26 3.69 8.01
N ASP A 90 -8.16 4.18 8.88
CA ASP A 90 -8.43 5.60 9.02
C ASP A 90 -7.18 6.41 9.40
N ARG A 91 -6.38 5.89 10.34
CA ARG A 91 -5.08 6.49 10.72
C ARG A 91 -4.12 6.58 9.54
N VAL A 92 -3.98 5.49 8.78
CA VAL A 92 -3.10 5.44 7.62
C VAL A 92 -3.59 6.34 6.49
N TYR A 93 -4.91 6.44 6.28
CA TYR A 93 -5.49 7.33 5.28
C TYR A 93 -5.31 8.79 5.62
N THR A 94 -5.48 9.16 6.89
CA THR A 94 -5.14 10.51 7.36
C THR A 94 -3.66 10.81 7.11
N PHE A 95 -2.76 9.91 7.47
CA PHE A 95 -1.34 10.10 7.22
C PHE A 95 -1.01 10.22 5.70
N MET A 96 -1.56 9.34 4.86
CA MET A 96 -1.34 9.38 3.41
C MET A 96 -1.86 10.66 2.78
N ARG A 97 -3.06 11.11 3.19
CA ARG A 97 -3.71 12.30 2.66
C ARG A 97 -3.03 13.59 3.13
N ASP A 98 -2.79 13.71 4.43
CA ASP A 98 -2.42 14.98 5.06
C ASP A 98 -0.91 15.16 5.21
N VAL A 99 -0.15 14.06 5.31
CA VAL A 99 1.32 14.10 5.48
C VAL A 99 2.04 13.75 4.19
N ILE A 100 1.65 12.67 3.51
CA ILE A 100 2.32 12.23 2.27
C ILE A 100 1.74 12.92 1.02
N GLY A 101 0.53 13.46 1.10
CA GLY A 101 -0.16 14.09 -0.04
C GLY A 101 -0.63 13.12 -1.13
N LYS A 102 -0.71 11.81 -0.85
CA LYS A 102 -1.18 10.77 -1.77
C LYS A 102 -2.70 10.68 -1.72
N ARG A 103 -3.37 11.63 -2.39
CA ARG A 103 -4.82 11.83 -2.35
C ARG A 103 -5.45 12.06 -3.72
N ILE A 104 -6.73 11.72 -3.85
CA ILE A 104 -7.62 12.10 -4.95
C ILE A 104 -8.72 12.98 -4.36
N GLY A 105 -8.69 14.27 -4.70
CA GLY A 105 -9.51 15.26 -4.01
C GLY A 105 -9.18 15.31 -2.51
N ASN A 106 -10.17 15.05 -1.67
CA ASN A 106 -10.04 15.07 -0.20
C ASN A 106 -9.84 13.67 0.41
N GLU A 107 -9.70 12.62 -0.40
CA GLU A 107 -9.58 11.24 0.07
C GLU A 107 -8.20 10.67 -0.23
N ALA A 108 -7.68 9.80 0.64
CA ALA A 108 -6.43 9.09 0.34
C ALA A 108 -6.61 8.24 -0.93
N GLU A 109 -5.64 8.24 -1.85
CA GLU A 109 -5.72 7.46 -3.11
C GLU A 109 -5.97 5.97 -2.81
N ALA A 110 -5.33 5.43 -1.78
CA ALA A 110 -5.51 4.05 -1.34
C ALA A 110 -6.95 3.75 -0.87
N LYS A 111 -7.61 4.71 -0.20
CA LYS A 111 -9.01 4.56 0.21
C LYS A 111 -9.93 4.50 -1.01
N VAL A 112 -9.73 5.40 -1.97
CA VAL A 112 -10.51 5.42 -3.22
C VAL A 112 -10.41 4.08 -3.94
N ALA A 113 -9.21 3.50 -4.02
CA ALA A 113 -9.01 2.18 -4.63
C ALA A 113 -9.81 1.07 -3.93
N LEU A 114 -9.84 1.03 -2.59
CA LEU A 114 -10.64 0.03 -1.87
C LEU A 114 -12.15 0.29 -1.99
N ASP A 115 -12.59 1.56 -1.96
CA ASP A 115 -14.00 1.91 -2.17
C ASP A 115 -14.50 1.45 -3.54
N GLU A 116 -13.69 1.60 -4.59
CA GLU A 116 -14.02 1.13 -5.94
C GLU A 116 -14.15 -0.39 -6.01
N ILE A 117 -13.26 -1.14 -5.34
CA ILE A 117 -13.37 -2.60 -5.26
C ILE A 117 -14.65 -2.98 -4.49
N ARG A 118 -14.92 -2.34 -3.36
CA ARG A 118 -16.08 -2.65 -2.52
C ARG A 118 -17.40 -2.39 -3.23
N LYS A 119 -17.49 -1.30 -4.01
CA LYS A 119 -18.66 -1.02 -4.86
C LYS A 119 -18.90 -2.12 -5.90
N LYS A 120 -17.83 -2.67 -6.50
CA LYS A 120 -17.94 -3.79 -7.46
C LYS A 120 -18.46 -5.06 -6.77
N ILE A 121 -17.89 -5.42 -5.63
CA ILE A 121 -18.34 -6.58 -4.83
C ILE A 121 -19.85 -6.51 -4.53
N GLN A 122 -20.32 -5.33 -4.11
CA GLN A 122 -21.73 -5.11 -3.79
C GLN A 122 -22.63 -5.26 -5.02
N LYS A 123 -22.21 -4.72 -6.17
CA LYS A 123 -22.95 -4.82 -7.43
C LYS A 123 -23.01 -6.26 -7.95
N ASP A 124 -21.92 -7.01 -7.83
CA ASP A 124 -21.85 -8.41 -8.28
C ASP A 124 -22.64 -9.35 -7.35
N SER A 125 -23.09 -8.85 -6.18
CA SER A 125 -23.93 -9.58 -5.22
C SER A 125 -25.44 -9.31 -5.42
N GLU A 126 -25.83 -8.42 -6.33
CA GLU A 126 -27.23 -8.19 -6.68
C GLU A 126 -27.73 -9.27 -7.66
N PRO A 127 -28.88 -9.92 -7.39
CA PRO A 127 -29.43 -11.01 -8.21
C PRO A 127 -30.01 -10.55 -9.56
#